data_AF-A0ABD6EJ24-F1
#
_entry.id   AF-A0ABD6EJ24-F1
#
_cell.length_a   1.000
_cell.length_b   1.000
_cell.length_c   1.000
_cell.angle_alpha   90.00
_cell.angle_beta   90.00
_cell.angle_gamma   90.00
#
_symmetry.space_group_name_H-M   'P 1'
#
loop_
_entity.id
_entity.type
_entity.pdbx_description
1 polymer ?
#
loop_
_entity_poly.entity_id
_entity_poly.type
_entity_poly.pdbx_seq_one_letter_code
_entity_poly.pdbx_strand_id
1 'polypeptide(L)'
;MLVHCLLASVALCKAGSYHNTKKRQCEDCPRGQFQPRSGRSFCGRCPDGFTTLAEGSTNSSSCVVECAPGEYLSLKTLKCRKCGPSAYQPKAGQTECIRCPNGSVTVANNSTSLNDCIGLLIFQLLVGKMPKKNMVINTVYMGIMSRPL
;
A
#
# COMPACT_ATOMS: atom_id res chain seq x y z
N MET A 1 32.56 -38.84 32.18
CA MET A 1 32.24 -37.41 32.31
C MET A 1 31.54 -36.95 31.04
N LEU A 2 30.22 -37.14 31.00
CA LEU A 2 29.36 -36.75 29.88
C LEU A 2 29.18 -35.23 29.94
N VAL A 3 29.90 -34.51 29.09
CA VAL A 3 29.57 -33.12 28.76
C VAL A 3 28.29 -33.18 27.93
N HIS A 4 27.14 -33.26 28.61
CA HIS A 4 25.88 -32.83 28.01
C HIS A 4 26.09 -31.38 27.62
N CYS A 5 26.31 -31.17 26.33
CA CYS A 5 26.33 -29.86 25.71
C CYS A 5 24.95 -29.25 25.94
N LEU A 6 24.78 -28.53 27.05
CA LEU A 6 23.62 -27.67 27.36
C LEU A 6 23.61 -26.43 26.45
N LEU A 7 23.98 -26.58 25.19
CA LEU A 7 23.61 -25.65 24.14
C LEU A 7 22.24 -26.11 23.65
N ALA A 8 21.23 -25.96 24.53
CA ALA A 8 19.88 -25.77 24.02
C ALA A 8 20.01 -24.62 23.01
N SER A 9 19.81 -24.92 21.74
CA SER A 9 19.75 -23.91 20.70
C SER A 9 18.64 -22.96 21.12
N VAL A 10 19.00 -21.86 21.80
CA VAL A 10 18.07 -20.77 22.02
C VAL A 10 17.69 -20.35 20.62
N ALA A 11 16.48 -20.72 20.19
CA ALA A 11 16.02 -20.47 18.84
C ALA A 11 15.93 -18.94 18.68
N LEU A 12 17.01 -18.35 18.21
CA LEU A 12 17.09 -16.92 17.98
C LEU A 12 16.09 -16.59 16.88
N CYS A 13 15.27 -15.57 17.10
CA CYS A 13 14.38 -15.09 16.06
C CYS A 13 15.20 -14.72 14.82
N LYS A 14 14.76 -15.20 13.65
CA LYS A 14 15.43 -14.91 12.37
C LYS A 14 15.45 -13.41 12.09
N ALA A 15 16.33 -12.98 11.19
CA ALA A 15 16.25 -11.63 10.64
C ALA A 15 14.85 -11.38 10.05
N GLY A 16 14.37 -10.15 10.16
CA GLY A 16 13.00 -9.78 9.85
C GLY A 16 12.01 -10.07 10.96
N SER A 17 12.42 -10.70 12.06
CA SER A 17 11.56 -10.98 13.22
C SER A 17 12.21 -10.47 14.52
N TYR A 18 11.39 -10.28 15.54
CA TYR A 18 11.83 -9.92 16.89
C TYR A 18 11.23 -10.85 17.95
N HIS A 19 11.94 -11.03 19.05
CA HIS A 19 11.44 -11.81 20.18
C HIS A 19 10.42 -11.01 21.00
N ASN A 20 9.15 -11.36 20.88
CA ASN A 20 8.08 -10.80 21.69
C ASN A 20 8.07 -11.48 23.07
N THR A 21 8.64 -10.82 24.07
CA THR A 21 8.79 -11.36 25.44
C THR A 21 7.46 -11.66 26.13
N LYS A 22 6.38 -10.95 25.79
CA LYS A 22 5.05 -11.17 26.36
C LYS A 22 4.44 -12.48 25.88
N LYS A 23 4.60 -12.77 24.59
CA LYS A 23 4.08 -14.00 23.96
C LYS A 23 5.08 -15.14 23.94
N ARG A 24 6.34 -14.88 24.32
CA ARG A 24 7.47 -15.84 24.27
C ARG A 24 7.61 -16.49 22.89
N GLN A 25 7.39 -15.69 21.84
CA GLN A 25 7.43 -16.14 20.45
C GLN A 25 8.16 -15.11 19.58
N CYS A 26 8.67 -15.58 18.44
CA CYS A 26 9.17 -14.70 17.40
C CYS A 26 8.00 -14.15 16.59
N GLU A 27 7.96 -12.82 16.44
CA GLU A 27 7.00 -12.15 15.57
C GLU A 27 7.73 -11.42 14.46
N ASP A 28 7.16 -11.43 13.27
CA ASP A 28 7.71 -10.68 12.16
C ASP A 28 7.63 -9.18 12.44
N CYS A 29 8.63 -8.44 11.95
CA CYS A 29 8.64 -6.99 12.03
C CYS A 29 7.41 -6.46 11.32
N PRO A 30 6.57 -5.65 12.00
CA PRO A 30 5.39 -5.10 11.36
C PRO A 30 5.77 -4.15 10.22
N ARG A 31 4.82 -3.82 9.35
CA ARG A 31 5.04 -2.82 8.29
C ARG A 31 5.55 -1.50 8.88
N GLY A 32 6.48 -0.89 8.17
CA GLY A 32 7.22 0.29 8.61
C GLY A 32 8.44 -0.03 9.48
N GLN A 33 8.76 -1.31 9.70
CA GLN A 33 9.91 -1.73 10.50
C GLN A 33 10.71 -2.85 9.82
N PHE A 34 11.98 -2.97 10.21
CA PHE A 34 12.90 -3.98 9.69
C PHE A 34 13.89 -4.48 10.76
N GLN A 35 14.48 -5.66 10.55
CA GLN A 35 15.51 -6.20 11.43
C GLN A 35 16.58 -7.02 10.66
N PRO A 36 17.81 -6.50 10.50
CA PRO A 36 18.85 -7.19 9.73
C PRO A 36 19.53 -8.35 10.45
N ARG A 37 19.46 -8.41 11.78
CA ARG A 37 20.16 -9.42 12.57
C ARG A 37 19.19 -10.32 13.31
N SER A 38 19.53 -11.61 13.36
CA SER A 38 18.80 -12.57 14.21
C SER A 38 19.02 -12.29 15.69
N GLY A 39 18.14 -12.82 16.53
CA GLY A 39 18.26 -12.78 18.00
C GLY A 39 17.93 -11.43 18.63
N ARG A 40 17.27 -10.54 17.90
CA ARG A 40 16.90 -9.21 18.40
C ARG A 40 15.52 -9.21 19.05
N SER A 41 15.33 -8.33 20.02
CA SER A 41 14.07 -8.17 20.77
C SER A 41 13.22 -7.00 20.27
N PHE A 42 13.65 -6.31 19.20
CA PHE A 42 12.91 -5.21 18.58
C PHE A 42 13.22 -5.11 17.08
N CYS A 43 12.36 -4.43 16.35
CA CYS A 43 12.57 -4.04 14.96
C CYS A 43 12.89 -2.53 14.88
N GLY A 44 13.81 -2.16 13.99
CA GLY A 44 14.12 -0.77 13.70
C GLY A 44 13.02 -0.15 12.84
N ARG A 45 12.70 1.12 13.06
CA ARG A 45 11.69 1.85 12.26
C ARG A 45 12.31 2.38 10.97
N CYS A 46 11.50 2.46 9.92
CA CYS A 46 11.83 3.26 8.75
C CYS A 46 11.92 4.75 9.11
N PRO A 47 12.70 5.54 8.34
CA PRO A 47 12.68 7.00 8.45
C PRO A 47 11.29 7.60 8.24
N ASP A 48 11.08 8.82 8.71
CA ASP A 48 9.81 9.53 8.54
C ASP A 48 9.43 9.67 7.06
N GLY A 49 8.16 9.37 6.75
CA GLY A 49 7.65 9.35 5.38
C GLY A 49 8.03 8.09 4.58
N PHE A 50 8.65 7.09 5.21
CA PHE A 50 8.96 5.80 4.59
C PHE A 50 8.33 4.65 5.37
N THR A 51 8.01 3.58 4.64
CA THR A 51 7.42 2.37 5.19
C THR A 51 7.95 1.12 4.49
N THR A 52 7.70 -0.05 5.04
CA THR A 52 8.00 -1.32 4.36
C THR A 52 6.76 -1.86 3.65
N LEU A 53 6.95 -2.49 2.50
CA LEU A 53 5.87 -3.05 1.70
C LEU A 53 5.28 -4.36 2.26
N ALA A 54 6.00 -4.99 3.19
CA ALA A 54 5.59 -6.22 3.83
C ALA A 54 6.16 -6.30 5.25
N GLU A 55 5.49 -7.09 6.07
CA GLU A 55 6.04 -7.54 7.34
C GLU A 55 7.29 -8.39 7.11
N GLY A 56 8.09 -8.60 8.16
CA GLY A 56 9.26 -9.47 8.05
C GLY A 56 10.46 -8.83 7.35
N SER A 57 10.45 -7.51 7.14
CA SER A 57 11.52 -6.84 6.39
C SER A 57 12.86 -6.97 7.09
N THR A 58 13.88 -7.37 6.34
CA THR A 58 15.20 -7.65 6.91
C THR A 58 16.15 -6.46 6.80
N ASN A 59 15.93 -5.50 5.90
CA ASN A 59 16.93 -4.46 5.65
C ASN A 59 16.32 -3.06 5.56
N SER A 60 17.11 -2.05 5.84
CA SER A 60 16.68 -0.65 5.75
C SER A 60 16.38 -0.23 4.31
N SER A 61 17.01 -0.88 3.32
CA SER A 61 16.70 -0.68 1.89
C SER A 61 15.29 -1.13 1.51
N SER A 62 14.59 -1.87 2.37
CA SER A 62 13.18 -2.21 2.21
C SER A 62 12.24 -1.04 2.58
N CYS A 63 12.76 0.02 3.18
CA CYS A 63 12.01 1.25 3.44
C CYS A 63 11.84 2.03 2.14
N VAL A 64 10.60 2.09 1.66
CA VAL A 64 10.18 2.85 0.47
C VAL A 64 9.28 4.00 0.88
N VAL A 65 9.10 4.99 0.00
CA VAL A 65 8.24 6.14 0.28
C VAL A 65 6.82 5.68 0.64
N GLU A 66 6.29 6.21 1.75
CA GLU A 66 4.92 5.98 2.17
C GLU A 66 3.99 6.95 1.44
N CYS A 67 3.30 6.44 0.42
CA CYS A 67 2.34 7.24 -0.32
C CYS A 67 1.11 7.55 0.53
N ALA A 68 0.62 8.79 0.47
CA ALA A 68 -0.55 9.24 1.19
C ALA A 68 -1.83 8.49 0.72
N PRO A 69 -2.92 8.51 1.51
CA PRO A 69 -4.22 8.08 1.03
C PRO A 69 -4.58 8.77 -0.29
N GLY A 70 -5.22 8.02 -1.18
CA GLY A 70 -5.55 8.43 -2.55
C GLY A 70 -4.36 8.32 -3.52
N GLU A 71 -3.21 7.85 -3.06
CA GLU A 71 -2.04 7.53 -3.87
C GLU A 71 -1.58 6.08 -3.67
N TYR A 72 -0.74 5.62 -4.59
CA TYR A 72 -0.09 4.32 -4.52
C TYR A 72 1.35 4.41 -4.99
N LEU A 73 2.21 3.55 -4.44
CA LEU A 73 3.59 3.41 -4.87
C LEU A 73 3.66 2.62 -6.18
N SER A 74 4.13 3.27 -7.25
CA SER A 74 4.40 2.58 -8.50
C SER A 74 5.74 1.85 -8.42
N LEU A 75 5.73 0.53 -8.27
CA LEU A 75 6.95 -0.29 -8.16
C LEU A 75 7.91 -0.16 -9.36
N LYS A 76 7.42 0.28 -10.54
CA LYS A 76 8.24 0.54 -11.72
C LYS A 76 9.08 1.82 -11.62
N THR A 77 8.55 2.84 -10.96
CA THR A 77 9.17 4.17 -10.89
C THR A 77 9.61 4.55 -9.48
N LEU A 78 9.19 3.77 -8.48
CA LEU A 78 9.33 4.05 -7.05
C LEU A 78 8.81 5.44 -6.64
N LYS A 79 7.80 5.94 -7.36
CA LYS A 79 7.14 7.21 -7.09
C LYS A 79 5.69 6.99 -6.71
N CYS A 80 5.18 7.86 -5.84
CA CYS A 80 3.75 7.92 -5.55
C CYS A 80 2.99 8.45 -6.74
N ARG A 81 1.90 7.75 -7.07
CA ARG A 81 0.98 8.11 -8.15
C ARG A 81 -0.41 8.19 -7.57
N LYS A 82 -1.15 9.21 -7.98
CA LYS A 82 -2.56 9.37 -7.59
C LYS A 82 -3.40 8.24 -8.17
N CYS A 83 -4.37 7.78 -7.39
CA CYS A 83 -5.47 6.98 -7.91
C CYS A 83 -6.23 7.79 -8.95
N GLY A 84 -6.26 7.27 -10.18
CA GLY A 84 -7.01 7.90 -11.27
C GLY A 84 -8.52 7.68 -11.13
N PRO A 85 -9.31 8.15 -12.10
CA PRO A 85 -10.74 7.91 -12.13
C PRO A 85 -11.03 6.42 -12.04
N SER A 86 -12.17 6.06 -11.44
CA SER A 86 -12.61 4.67 -11.16
C SER A 86 -11.85 3.92 -10.05
N ALA A 87 -10.98 4.60 -9.32
CA ALA A 87 -10.26 4.00 -8.21
C ALA A 87 -10.08 4.96 -7.03
N TYR A 88 -9.90 4.38 -5.85
CA TYR A 88 -9.67 5.09 -4.60
C TYR A 88 -8.68 4.32 -3.72
N GLN A 89 -8.10 4.99 -2.71
CA GLN A 89 -7.23 4.33 -1.75
C GLN A 89 -7.34 4.96 -0.36
N PRO A 90 -8.01 4.31 0.62
CA PRO A 90 -8.17 4.89 1.95
C PRO A 90 -6.90 4.81 2.82
N LYS A 91 -6.00 3.88 2.54
CA LYS A 91 -4.83 3.60 3.39
C LYS A 91 -3.55 4.15 2.77
N ALA A 92 -2.64 4.63 3.60
CA ALA A 92 -1.29 5.00 3.17
C ALA A 92 -0.43 3.75 2.84
N GLY A 93 0.68 3.98 2.14
CA GLY A 93 1.71 2.96 1.91
C GLY A 93 1.27 1.79 1.02
N GLN A 94 0.25 1.98 0.20
CA GLN A 94 -0.28 0.96 -0.70
C GLN A 94 0.46 0.98 -2.04
N THR A 95 0.50 -0.17 -2.71
CA THR A 95 1.13 -0.34 -4.04
C THR A 95 0.12 -0.38 -5.17
N GLU A 96 -1.16 -0.28 -4.85
CA GLU A 96 -2.26 -0.25 -5.81
C GLU A 96 -3.47 0.51 -5.25
N CYS A 97 -4.35 0.95 -6.16
CA CYS A 97 -5.62 1.56 -5.81
C CYS A 97 -6.75 0.53 -5.89
N ILE A 98 -7.74 0.67 -5.00
CA ILE A 98 -8.94 -0.14 -4.99
C ILE A 98 -9.85 0.36 -6.11
N ARG A 99 -10.32 -0.55 -6.97
CA ARG A 99 -11.28 -0.20 -8.02
C ARG A 99 -12.66 0.04 -7.42
N CYS A 100 -13.38 1.01 -7.96
CA CYS A 100 -14.77 1.23 -7.64
C CYS A 100 -15.63 0.01 -8.03
N PRO A 101 -16.59 -0.41 -7.19
CA PRO A 101 -17.45 -1.55 -7.47
C PRO A 101 -18.42 -1.25 -8.62
N ASN A 102 -18.93 -2.29 -9.27
CA ASN A 102 -20.00 -2.21 -10.28
C ASN A 102 -19.71 -1.25 -11.45
N GLY A 103 -18.43 -1.02 -11.79
CA GLY A 103 -18.03 -0.10 -12.85
C GLY A 103 -18.34 1.37 -12.57
N SER A 104 -18.64 1.72 -11.31
CA SER A 104 -18.77 3.12 -10.88
C SER A 104 -17.44 3.86 -10.98
N VAL A 105 -17.49 5.20 -10.93
CA VAL A 105 -16.32 6.05 -11.12
C VAL A 105 -16.16 7.08 -10.04
N THR A 106 -14.90 7.38 -9.71
CA THR A 106 -14.52 8.59 -8.98
C THR A 106 -14.35 9.77 -9.95
N VAL A 107 -14.79 10.96 -9.54
CA VAL A 107 -14.67 12.18 -10.35
C VAL A 107 -13.28 12.82 -10.21
N ALA A 108 -12.71 12.74 -9.01
CA ALA A 108 -11.42 13.32 -8.70
C ALA A 108 -10.28 12.29 -8.89
N ASN A 109 -9.12 12.78 -9.31
CA ASN A 109 -7.87 12.07 -9.05
C ASN A 109 -7.56 12.20 -7.56
N ASN A 110 -7.00 11.15 -6.93
CA ASN A 110 -6.76 11.10 -5.48
C ASN A 110 -8.06 10.97 -4.63
N SER A 111 -8.98 10.10 -5.05
CA SER A 111 -10.08 9.69 -4.16
C SER A 111 -9.58 8.78 -3.04
N THR A 112 -10.08 9.02 -1.84
CA THR A 112 -9.69 8.26 -0.63
C THR A 112 -10.82 7.37 -0.13
N SER A 113 -12.06 7.58 -0.60
CA SER A 113 -13.25 6.93 -0.07
C SER A 113 -14.02 6.15 -1.14
N LEU A 114 -14.63 5.05 -0.71
CA LEU A 114 -15.60 4.31 -1.52
C LEU A 114 -16.82 5.17 -1.89
N ASN A 115 -17.20 6.11 -1.02
CA ASN A 115 -18.36 6.99 -1.26
C ASN A 115 -18.15 7.97 -2.41
N ASP A 116 -16.90 8.15 -2.86
CA ASP A 116 -16.58 8.95 -4.04
C ASP A 116 -16.91 8.20 -5.35
N CYS A 117 -17.18 6.90 -5.27
CA CYS A 117 -17.57 6.07 -6.40
C CYS A 117 -19.04 6.31 -6.75
N ILE A 118 -19.29 7.04 -7.83
CA ILE A 118 -20.62 7.37 -8.33
C ILE A 118 -20.95 6.58 -9.60
N GLY A 119 -22.22 6.19 -9.74
CA GLY A 119 -22.70 5.51 -10.94
C GLY A 119 -22.69 6.43 -12.18
N LEU A 120 -22.71 5.83 -13.37
CA LEU A 120 -22.65 6.54 -14.65
C LEU A 120 -23.76 7.59 -14.80
N LEU A 121 -24.97 7.33 -14.30
CA LEU A 121 -26.09 8.28 -14.34
C LEU A 121 -25.77 9.58 -13.57
N ILE A 122 -25.17 9.46 -12.39
CA ILE A 122 -24.77 10.61 -11.57
C ILE A 122 -23.55 11.29 -12.20
N PHE A 123 -22.61 10.51 -12.75
CA PHE A 123 -21.43 11.04 -13.41
C PHE A 123 -21.79 11.93 -14.61
N GLN A 124 -22.74 11.53 -15.46
CA GLN A 124 -23.21 12.33 -16.59
C GLN A 124 -23.80 13.69 -16.15
N LEU A 125 -24.53 13.73 -15.03
CA LEU A 125 -25.08 14.96 -14.46
C LEU A 125 -24.00 15.92 -13.91
N LEU A 126 -22.90 15.38 -13.38
CA LEU A 126 -21.80 16.17 -12.82
C LEU A 126 -20.83 16.68 -13.88
N VAL A 127 -20.48 15.85 -14.88
CA VAL A 127 -19.56 16.26 -15.97
C VAL A 127 -20.16 17.36 -16.83
N GLY A 128 -21.50 17.41 -16.98
CA GLY A 128 -22.20 18.50 -17.65
C GLY A 128 -22.02 19.90 -17.02
N LYS A 129 -21.48 19.99 -15.78
CA LYS A 129 -21.24 21.25 -15.06
C LYS A 129 -19.75 21.59 -14.89
N MET A 130 -18.81 20.78 -15.36
CA MET A 130 -17.38 21.04 -15.20
C MET A 130 -16.79 21.85 -16.37
N PRO A 131 -15.99 22.90 -16.10
CA PRO A 131 -15.34 23.68 -17.15
C PRO A 131 -14.32 22.80 -17.91
N LYS A 132 -14.48 22.73 -19.24
CA LYS A 132 -13.69 21.91 -20.19
C LYS A 132 -12.15 22.08 -20.09
N LYS A 133 -11.64 23.07 -19.36
CA LYS A 133 -10.20 23.32 -19.13
C LYS A 133 -9.51 22.31 -18.21
N ASN A 134 -10.24 21.60 -17.35
CA ASN A 134 -9.68 20.62 -16.41
C ASN A 134 -10.04 19.16 -16.78
N MET A 135 -10.58 18.94 -17.98
CA MET A 135 -11.03 17.63 -18.43
C MET A 135 -9.83 16.79 -18.90
N VAL A 136 -9.15 16.12 -17.96
CA VAL A 136 -8.31 14.95 -18.27
C VAL A 136 -9.21 13.73 -18.47
N ILE A 137 -10.25 13.86 -19.29
CA ILE A 137 -11.03 12.72 -19.83
C ILE A 137 -10.51 12.54 -21.25
N ASN A 138 -9.24 12.16 -21.36
CA ASN A 138 -8.58 11.94 -22.64
C ASN A 138 -8.87 10.51 -23.08
N THR A 139 -9.75 10.37 -24.07
CA THR A 139 -9.91 9.24 -25.01
C THR A 139 -10.36 7.87 -24.47
N VAL A 140 -10.15 7.51 -23.21
CA VAL A 140 -10.55 6.19 -22.69
C VAL A 140 -12.07 6.04 -22.65
N TYR A 141 -12.80 7.11 -22.29
CA TYR A 141 -14.26 7.05 -22.11
C TYR A 141 -15.08 7.17 -23.41
N MET A 142 -14.56 7.87 -24.43
CA MET A 142 -15.20 7.87 -25.75
C MET A 142 -15.04 6.51 -26.46
N GLY A 143 -14.05 5.70 -26.08
CA GLY A 143 -13.82 4.35 -26.63
C GLY A 143 -14.72 3.24 -26.06
N ILE A 144 -15.27 3.41 -24.84
CA ILE A 144 -16.23 2.45 -24.24
C ILE A 144 -17.67 2.69 -24.70
N MET A 145 -18.03 3.92 -25.12
CA MET A 145 -19.35 4.22 -25.70
C MET A 145 -19.42 4.09 -27.23
N SER A 146 -18.30 3.75 -27.91
CA SER A 146 -18.25 3.62 -29.38
C SER A 146 -18.00 2.20 -29.88
N ARG A 147 -18.32 1.16 -29.07
CA ARG A 147 -18.57 -0.18 -29.63
C ARG A 147 -20.06 -0.32 -29.92
N PRO A 148 -20.51 -0.16 -31.18
CA PRO A 148 -21.85 -0.59 -31.55
C PRO A 148 -21.90 -2.13 -31.50
N LEU A 149 -23.02 -2.66 -31.00
CA LEU A 149 -23.51 -3.98 -31.44
C LEU A 149 -23.87 -3.88 -32.93
#